data_AF-A0A5E4PVH9-F1
#
_entry.id   AF-A0A5E4PVH9-F1
#
_cell.length_a   1.000
_cell.length_b   1.000
_cell.length_c   1.000
_cell.angle_alpha   90.00
_cell.angle_beta   90.00
_cell.angle_gamma   90.00
#
_symmetry.space_group_name_H-M   'P 1'
#
loop_
_entity.id
_entity.type
_entity.pdbx_description
1 polymer ?
#
loop_
_entity_poly.entity_id
_entity_poly.type
_entity_poly.pdbx_seq_one_letter_code
_entity_poly.pdbx_strand_id
1 'polypeptide(L)'
;MCYRQCLNKCLCVCLLLITVSKALVLRAYISQYGLHGEIEFSQKNESLISIRTNLKPTLEFPDGVWRWTIHEYPVDYRDISSERCSEKSLGGEVIDLTEELGFLVIPGKDHAEFESKNYLTGPIGIWGKSIVLETAERDRVICASIVSVEKMYEQHAIAKFSSPIAGTLHFRWIFDKEFDEMDSYVQSDLYHTNAVLEKGYTEHKWKLFVTDIFDADKGNYEDNCNVLQVVFDPENSGDGMSVGDLDSRLGLIKVAADPNIQKTRKLYKDEVLNILRNDMDVTKRSLYVVIYDNRHTDSFLACAKLRKAPPKSYKALINQDGIRGTVEFTQRSPYDPTWINFQLAASDQEYESNLRFVSSVTQYSIRELPPKLYEARMWDSRCNTTGGIYNPLGIELKSVPPPGLGTQNQYAIGDLLGKYKGRTEYLNHKYLLPGLANELSGSYWDVRPPKQEICATVLSYEPGTQYQTPMSSAIVIYRYPIVGTVIFRQPLGRPWEDTTIIIENMIHSDGANINNTVEHRWAIHENPPGSDYYNWTGRCLSTGRVYDPHKIDTDTRHPEHGEEKRWAETNPTPVY
;
A
#
# COMPACT_ATOMS: atom_id res chain seq x y z
N MET A 1 59.62 -53.85 -25.57
CA MET A 1 58.50 -53.30 -24.77
C MET A 1 57.60 -52.54 -25.74
N CYS A 2 56.52 -53.19 -26.18
CA CYS A 2 55.66 -52.74 -27.28
C CYS A 2 54.24 -52.46 -26.76
N TYR A 3 53.75 -51.26 -27.08
CA TYR A 3 52.42 -50.91 -27.59
C TYR A 3 51.22 -51.86 -27.38
N ARG A 4 50.16 -51.35 -26.74
CA ARG A 4 48.73 -51.42 -27.16
C ARG A 4 47.85 -50.60 -26.20
N GLN A 5 47.24 -49.50 -26.68
CA GLN A 5 45.82 -49.38 -27.03
C GLN A 5 44.83 -49.52 -25.86
N CYS A 6 44.35 -48.38 -25.36
CA CYS A 6 42.97 -48.23 -24.89
C CYS A 6 42.39 -46.95 -25.51
N LEU A 7 41.52 -47.16 -26.50
CA LEU A 7 40.68 -46.16 -27.15
C LEU A 7 39.40 -46.04 -26.30
N ASN A 8 39.03 -44.85 -25.83
CA ASN A 8 37.62 -44.55 -25.58
C ASN A 8 37.34 -43.04 -25.63
N LYS A 9 36.74 -42.66 -26.76
CA LYS A 9 35.87 -41.53 -27.07
C LYS A 9 35.64 -40.51 -25.94
N CYS A 10 36.32 -39.36 -26.02
CA CYS A 10 35.80 -38.12 -25.44
C CYS A 10 34.63 -37.63 -26.31
N LEU A 11 33.41 -37.93 -25.88
CA LEU A 11 32.20 -37.30 -26.38
C LEU A 11 32.16 -35.88 -25.78
N CYS A 12 32.61 -34.88 -26.53
CA CYS A 12 32.46 -33.48 -26.16
C CYS A 12 30.97 -33.12 -26.35
N VAL A 13 30.17 -33.31 -25.31
CA VAL A 13 28.80 -32.79 -25.25
C VAL A 13 28.94 -31.29 -24.98
N CYS A 14 28.90 -30.49 -26.03
CA CYS A 14 28.60 -29.06 -25.93
C CYS A 14 27.18 -28.92 -25.41
N LEU A 15 27.02 -28.90 -24.09
CA LEU A 15 25.86 -28.29 -23.44
C LEU A 15 25.90 -26.81 -23.80
N LEU A 16 25.22 -26.45 -24.90
CA LEU A 16 24.65 -25.12 -25.09
C LEU A 16 23.70 -24.91 -23.92
N LEU A 17 24.23 -24.41 -22.81
CA LEU A 17 23.45 -23.71 -21.82
C LEU A 17 22.90 -22.49 -22.56
N ILE A 18 21.68 -22.63 -23.09
CA ILE A 18 20.83 -21.49 -23.38
C ILE A 18 20.59 -20.88 -22.00
N THR A 19 21.44 -19.95 -21.60
CA THR A 19 21.12 -19.01 -20.54
C THR A 19 19.92 -18.24 -21.08
N VAL A 20 18.73 -18.67 -20.68
CA VAL A 20 17.54 -17.82 -20.80
C VAL A 20 17.86 -16.63 -19.90
N SER A 21 18.39 -15.59 -20.52
CA SER A 21 18.65 -14.30 -19.89
C SER A 21 17.31 -13.79 -19.39
N LYS A 22 17.10 -13.81 -18.07
CA LYS A 22 15.90 -13.23 -17.48
C LYS A 22 16.07 -11.72 -17.49
N ALA A 23 15.65 -11.07 -18.58
CA ALA A 23 15.59 -9.61 -18.64
C ALA A 23 14.60 -9.07 -17.60
N LEU A 24 14.72 -7.78 -17.25
CA LEU A 24 13.75 -7.10 -16.40
C LEU A 24 12.33 -7.29 -16.93
N VAL A 25 11.42 -7.73 -16.05
CA VAL A 25 10.00 -7.90 -16.36
C VAL A 25 9.16 -7.00 -15.47
N LEU A 26 8.33 -6.17 -16.10
CA LEU A 26 7.31 -5.38 -15.45
C LEU A 26 5.92 -5.99 -15.70
N ARG A 27 5.02 -5.85 -14.74
CA ARG A 27 3.63 -6.32 -14.86
C ARG A 27 2.65 -5.32 -14.31
N ALA A 28 1.50 -5.23 -14.97
CA ALA A 28 0.31 -4.56 -14.47
C ALA A 28 -0.77 -5.60 -14.16
N TYR A 29 -1.23 -5.66 -12.91
CA TYR A 29 -2.25 -6.61 -12.46
C TYR A 29 -3.63 -5.95 -12.50
N ILE A 30 -4.55 -6.55 -13.26
CA ILE A 30 -5.85 -5.97 -13.58
C ILE A 30 -6.96 -6.84 -12.98
N SER A 31 -7.92 -6.19 -12.33
CA SER A 31 -9.15 -6.84 -11.85
C SER A 31 -10.25 -5.81 -11.57
N GLN A 32 -10.82 -5.23 -12.61
CA GLN A 32 -11.88 -4.21 -12.50
C GLN A 32 -12.86 -4.30 -13.67
N TYR A 33 -14.11 -3.89 -13.44
CA TYR A 33 -15.13 -3.70 -14.47
C TYR A 33 -15.26 -4.83 -15.50
N GLY A 34 -15.26 -6.08 -15.00
CA GLY A 34 -15.42 -7.27 -15.83
C GLY A 34 -14.16 -7.81 -16.50
N LEU A 35 -12.98 -7.25 -16.23
CA LEU A 35 -11.72 -7.74 -16.79
C LEU A 35 -10.73 -8.12 -15.70
N HIS A 36 -10.13 -9.31 -15.83
CA HIS A 36 -9.09 -9.83 -14.95
C HIS A 36 -7.84 -10.19 -15.73
N GLY A 37 -6.67 -10.15 -15.10
CA GLY A 37 -5.45 -10.73 -15.67
C GLY A 37 -4.22 -9.88 -15.43
N GLU A 38 -3.22 -10.07 -16.28
CA GLU A 38 -1.98 -9.31 -16.24
C GLU A 38 -1.56 -8.86 -17.65
N ILE A 39 -0.89 -7.72 -17.69
CA ILE A 39 -0.16 -7.24 -18.87
C ILE A 39 1.30 -7.21 -18.48
N GLU A 40 2.11 -8.00 -19.19
CA GLU A 40 3.53 -8.15 -18.98
C GLU A 40 4.31 -7.32 -20.00
N PHE A 41 5.34 -6.62 -19.52
CA PHE A 41 6.27 -5.85 -20.34
C PHE A 41 7.67 -6.43 -20.11
N SER A 42 8.33 -6.81 -21.19
CA SER A 42 9.67 -7.42 -21.14
C SER A 42 10.55 -6.86 -22.25
N GLN A 43 11.86 -6.82 -22.02
CA GLN A 43 12.80 -6.37 -23.04
C GLN A 43 12.91 -7.43 -24.13
N LYS A 44 12.69 -7.06 -25.39
CA LYS A 44 12.89 -7.96 -26.54
C LYS A 44 14.29 -7.77 -27.13
N ASN A 45 14.59 -6.53 -27.52
CA ASN A 45 15.89 -6.08 -28.07
C ASN A 45 16.23 -4.71 -27.46
N GLU A 46 17.41 -4.13 -27.68
CA GLU A 46 17.81 -2.82 -27.11
C GLU A 46 16.83 -1.65 -27.39
N SER A 47 15.99 -1.74 -28.42
CA SER A 47 15.07 -0.67 -28.84
C SER A 47 13.58 -1.04 -28.80
N LEU A 48 13.24 -2.29 -28.44
CA LEU A 48 11.87 -2.80 -28.48
C LEU A 48 11.53 -3.56 -27.21
N ILE A 49 10.35 -3.29 -26.68
CA ILE A 49 9.72 -4.07 -25.61
C ILE A 49 8.65 -4.99 -26.20
N SER A 50 8.53 -6.18 -25.64
CA SER A 50 7.40 -7.08 -25.85
C SER A 50 6.34 -6.83 -24.79
N ILE A 51 5.10 -6.59 -25.22
CA ILE A 51 3.92 -6.44 -24.38
C ILE A 51 3.06 -7.67 -24.56
N ARG A 52 2.93 -8.48 -23.51
CA ARG A 52 2.13 -9.70 -23.53
C ARG A 52 0.89 -9.51 -22.65
N THR A 53 -0.27 -9.76 -23.24
CA THR A 53 -1.56 -9.75 -22.56
C THR A 53 -1.92 -11.16 -22.12
N ASN A 54 -2.44 -11.29 -20.90
CA ASN A 54 -3.05 -12.49 -20.37
C ASN A 54 -4.29 -12.07 -19.59
N LEU A 55 -5.38 -11.86 -20.31
CA LEU A 55 -6.60 -11.26 -19.81
C LEU A 55 -7.77 -12.26 -19.91
N LYS A 56 -8.72 -12.13 -18.99
CA LYS A 56 -9.89 -12.99 -18.86
C LYS A 56 -11.11 -12.14 -18.54
N PRO A 57 -12.07 -12.01 -19.46
CA PRO A 57 -13.31 -11.31 -19.19
C PRO A 57 -14.18 -12.12 -18.21
N THR A 58 -15.02 -11.43 -17.45
CA THR A 58 -16.09 -12.07 -16.65
C THR A 58 -17.27 -12.44 -17.54
N LEU A 59 -18.14 -13.31 -17.03
CA LEU A 59 -19.38 -13.68 -17.74
C LEU A 59 -20.36 -12.50 -17.88
N GLU A 60 -20.24 -11.50 -17.01
CA GLU A 60 -21.06 -10.28 -17.05
C GLU A 60 -20.66 -9.38 -18.24
N PHE A 61 -19.36 -9.34 -18.56
CA PHE A 61 -18.80 -8.54 -19.64
C PHE A 61 -17.86 -9.38 -20.52
N PRO A 62 -18.41 -10.32 -21.32
CA PRO A 62 -17.62 -11.25 -22.11
C PRO A 62 -16.84 -10.57 -23.25
N ASP A 63 -17.40 -9.48 -23.78
CA ASP A 63 -16.84 -8.72 -24.89
C ASP A 63 -16.48 -7.29 -24.46
N GLY A 64 -15.40 -6.75 -25.01
CA GLY A 64 -14.95 -5.39 -24.72
C GLY A 64 -13.93 -4.88 -25.73
N VAL A 65 -14.09 -3.61 -26.12
CA VAL A 65 -13.11 -2.87 -26.90
C VAL A 65 -12.52 -1.80 -26.01
N TRP A 66 -11.22 -1.89 -25.75
CA TRP A 66 -10.52 -1.04 -24.82
C TRP A 66 -9.50 -0.16 -25.55
N ARG A 67 -9.58 1.14 -25.29
CA ARG A 67 -8.48 2.08 -25.48
C ARG A 67 -7.53 1.89 -24.30
N TRP A 68 -6.24 1.87 -24.56
CA TRP A 68 -5.22 1.58 -23.55
C TRP A 68 -4.09 2.59 -23.62
N THR A 69 -3.80 3.22 -22.49
CA THR A 69 -2.90 4.36 -22.38
C THR A 69 -2.03 4.23 -21.13
N ILE A 70 -0.85 4.85 -21.16
CA ILE A 70 0.05 4.92 -19.99
C ILE A 70 0.00 6.33 -19.42
N HIS A 71 -0.26 6.44 -18.12
CA HIS A 71 -0.39 7.69 -17.39
C HIS A 71 0.83 7.97 -16.51
N GLU A 72 1.02 9.23 -16.14
CA GLU A 72 2.24 9.72 -15.49
C GLU A 72 2.53 9.06 -14.12
N TYR A 73 1.50 8.84 -13.30
CA TYR A 73 1.63 8.38 -11.90
C TYR A 73 1.17 6.93 -11.71
N PRO A 74 1.76 6.20 -10.75
CA PRO A 74 1.28 4.88 -10.40
C PRO A 74 -0.05 4.98 -9.62
N VAL A 75 -0.83 3.90 -9.63
CA VAL A 75 -2.09 3.82 -8.87
C VAL A 75 -1.78 3.78 -7.37
N ASP A 76 -2.39 4.67 -6.60
CA ASP A 76 -2.36 4.62 -5.13
C ASP A 76 -3.45 3.66 -4.64
N TYR A 77 -3.07 2.48 -4.15
CA TYR A 77 -4.01 1.45 -3.69
C TYR A 77 -4.59 1.74 -2.30
N ARG A 78 -4.18 2.83 -1.64
CA ARG A 78 -4.85 3.34 -0.42
C ARG A 78 -6.15 4.05 -0.76
N ASP A 79 -6.23 4.65 -1.95
CA ASP A 79 -7.46 5.22 -2.46
C ASP A 79 -8.37 4.07 -2.93
N ILE A 80 -9.50 3.93 -2.27
CA ILE A 80 -10.52 2.91 -2.57
C ILE A 80 -11.71 3.50 -3.33
N SER A 81 -11.71 4.81 -3.60
CA SER A 81 -12.79 5.50 -4.29
C SER A 81 -12.86 5.14 -5.77
N SER A 82 -13.99 5.48 -6.40
CA SER A 82 -14.16 5.38 -7.85
C SER A 82 -13.25 6.34 -8.63
N GLU A 83 -12.75 7.41 -7.98
CA GLU A 83 -11.88 8.41 -8.62
C GLU A 83 -10.41 7.98 -8.70
N ARG A 84 -10.06 6.81 -8.16
CA ARG A 84 -8.69 6.28 -8.18
C ARG A 84 -8.08 6.24 -9.58
N CYS A 85 -8.89 5.92 -10.60
CA CYS A 85 -8.46 5.83 -12.00
C CYS A 85 -8.66 7.14 -12.78
N SER A 86 -9.02 8.24 -12.11
CA SER A 86 -9.20 9.53 -12.77
C SER A 86 -7.88 10.17 -13.19
N GLU A 87 -7.95 11.05 -14.18
CA GLU A 87 -6.80 11.86 -14.62
C GLU A 87 -6.24 12.74 -13.48
N LYS A 88 -7.08 13.19 -12.53
CA LYS A 88 -6.64 13.93 -11.33
C LYS A 88 -5.71 13.09 -10.44
N SER A 89 -5.90 11.77 -10.41
CA SER A 89 -5.13 10.84 -9.57
C SER A 89 -3.92 10.26 -10.28
N LEU A 90 -4.05 9.94 -11.57
CA LEU A 90 -3.02 9.28 -12.37
C LEU A 90 -2.17 10.23 -13.21
N GLY A 91 -2.55 11.51 -13.30
CA GLY A 91 -1.89 12.49 -14.14
C GLY A 91 -2.27 12.35 -15.61
N GLY A 92 -1.62 13.17 -16.44
CA GLY A 92 -1.85 13.20 -17.89
C GLY A 92 -1.42 11.90 -18.57
N GLU A 93 -1.99 11.69 -19.75
CA GLU A 93 -1.58 10.62 -20.65
C GLU A 93 -0.19 10.91 -21.23
N VAL A 94 0.71 9.92 -21.12
CA VAL A 94 2.11 10.01 -21.60
C VAL A 94 2.31 9.22 -22.89
N ILE A 95 1.67 8.05 -23.00
CA ILE A 95 1.79 7.16 -24.17
C ILE A 95 0.40 6.62 -24.53
N ASP A 96 -0.02 6.81 -25.78
CA ASP A 96 -1.20 6.14 -26.33
C ASP A 96 -0.81 4.83 -27.01
N LEU A 97 -0.97 3.70 -26.32
CA LEU A 97 -0.71 2.38 -26.92
C LEU A 97 -1.75 2.01 -27.97
N THR A 98 -2.91 2.66 -27.96
CA THR A 98 -3.96 2.45 -28.96
C THR A 98 -3.54 3.00 -30.32
N GLU A 99 -2.85 4.14 -30.33
CA GLU A 99 -2.31 4.72 -31.56
C GLU A 99 -1.19 3.85 -32.14
N GLU A 100 -0.33 3.29 -31.29
CA GLU A 100 0.79 2.43 -31.72
C GLU A 100 0.36 1.00 -32.12
N LEU A 101 -0.52 0.37 -31.32
CA LEU A 101 -0.81 -1.08 -31.39
C LEU A 101 -2.27 -1.40 -31.78
N GLY A 102 -3.10 -0.37 -31.94
CA GLY A 102 -4.53 -0.48 -32.12
C GLY A 102 -5.28 -0.80 -30.82
N PHE A 103 -6.60 -0.85 -30.91
CA PHE A 103 -7.48 -1.21 -29.80
C PHE A 103 -7.25 -2.64 -29.29
N LEU A 104 -7.44 -2.81 -27.99
CA LEU A 104 -7.45 -4.10 -27.32
C LEU A 104 -8.88 -4.66 -27.36
N VAL A 105 -9.12 -5.57 -28.31
CA VAL A 105 -10.42 -6.20 -28.55
C VAL A 105 -10.46 -7.57 -27.87
N ILE A 106 -11.42 -7.75 -26.98
CA ILE A 106 -11.65 -8.98 -26.21
C ILE A 106 -13.03 -9.51 -26.56
N PRO A 107 -13.18 -10.81 -26.87
CA PRO A 107 -12.14 -11.82 -27.02
C PRO A 107 -11.31 -11.66 -28.31
N GLY A 108 -10.11 -12.23 -28.35
CA GLY A 108 -9.24 -12.27 -29.52
C GLY A 108 -7.82 -11.75 -29.25
N LYS A 109 -7.71 -10.62 -28.54
CA LYS A 109 -6.43 -10.06 -28.05
C LYS A 109 -6.24 -10.24 -26.53
N ASP A 110 -6.94 -11.20 -25.94
CA ASP A 110 -6.81 -11.55 -24.52
C ASP A 110 -5.51 -12.31 -24.20
N HIS A 111 -4.96 -13.03 -25.18
CA HIS A 111 -3.66 -13.71 -25.13
C HIS A 111 -2.77 -13.31 -26.32
N ALA A 112 -2.53 -12.01 -26.48
CA ALA A 112 -1.76 -11.45 -27.58
C ALA A 112 -0.38 -10.93 -27.13
N GLU A 113 0.59 -10.96 -28.04
CA GLU A 113 1.90 -10.34 -27.90
C GLU A 113 2.02 -9.19 -28.91
N PHE A 114 2.51 -8.05 -28.42
CA PHE A 114 2.73 -6.83 -29.20
C PHE A 114 4.18 -6.37 -29.06
N GLU A 115 4.68 -5.64 -30.06
CA GLU A 115 5.99 -5.00 -30.00
C GLU A 115 5.82 -3.49 -29.97
N SER A 116 6.51 -2.83 -29.05
CA SER A 116 6.45 -1.38 -28.88
C SER A 116 7.85 -0.78 -28.78
N LYS A 117 8.01 0.46 -29.26
CA LYS A 117 9.27 1.22 -29.23
C LYS A 117 9.51 1.97 -27.91
N ASN A 118 8.72 1.68 -26.89
CA ASN A 118 8.86 2.29 -25.57
C ASN A 118 9.97 1.62 -24.74
N TYR A 119 10.37 2.26 -23.65
CA TYR A 119 11.44 1.80 -22.75
C TYR A 119 10.87 1.32 -21.42
N LEU A 120 11.45 0.26 -20.84
CA LEU A 120 11.07 -0.22 -19.50
C LEU A 120 11.53 0.76 -18.40
N THR A 121 12.78 1.19 -18.49
CA THR A 121 13.50 2.00 -17.49
C THR A 121 14.01 3.32 -18.09
N GLY A 122 14.53 4.19 -17.24
CA GLY A 122 15.12 5.47 -17.61
C GLY A 122 14.13 6.64 -17.56
N PRO A 123 14.55 7.84 -18.00
CA PRO A 123 13.76 9.07 -17.82
C PRO A 123 12.38 9.04 -18.46
N ILE A 124 12.25 8.35 -19.60
CA ILE A 124 10.98 8.13 -20.33
C ILE A 124 10.41 6.71 -20.13
N GLY A 125 11.00 5.91 -19.24
CA GLY A 125 10.61 4.53 -19.02
C GLY A 125 9.24 4.38 -18.35
N ILE A 126 8.57 3.26 -18.61
CA ILE A 126 7.22 2.96 -18.12
C ILE A 126 7.18 2.47 -16.66
N TRP A 127 8.31 2.09 -16.07
CA TRP A 127 8.34 1.71 -14.65
C TRP A 127 7.96 2.89 -13.75
N GLY A 128 7.08 2.63 -12.78
CA GLY A 128 6.53 3.65 -11.87
C GLY A 128 5.34 4.42 -12.44
N LYS A 129 4.85 4.06 -13.64
CA LYS A 129 3.63 4.62 -14.25
C LYS A 129 2.43 3.71 -14.04
N SER A 130 1.27 4.13 -14.51
CA SER A 130 0.06 3.29 -14.55
C SER A 130 -0.41 3.06 -15.97
N ILE A 131 -1.07 1.93 -16.20
CA ILE A 131 -1.84 1.66 -17.41
C ILE A 131 -3.32 1.91 -17.11
N VAL A 132 -4.00 2.56 -18.05
CA VAL A 132 -5.45 2.80 -18.01
C VAL A 132 -6.09 2.13 -19.22
N LEU A 133 -7.16 1.37 -18.99
CA LEU A 133 -8.02 0.84 -20.04
C LEU A 133 -9.38 1.51 -19.93
N GLU A 134 -9.85 2.13 -21.01
CA GLU A 134 -11.15 2.78 -21.07
C GLU A 134 -11.96 2.31 -22.28
N THR A 135 -13.27 2.18 -22.10
CA THR A 135 -14.23 1.97 -23.19
C THR A 135 -14.46 3.27 -23.96
N ALA A 136 -15.00 3.17 -25.18
CA ALA A 136 -15.31 4.35 -26.01
C ALA A 136 -16.30 5.32 -25.33
N GLU A 137 -17.22 4.81 -24.51
CA GLU A 137 -18.20 5.61 -23.76
C GLU A 137 -17.67 6.08 -22.39
N ARG A 138 -16.48 5.63 -21.99
CA ARG A 138 -15.87 5.87 -20.66
C ARG A 138 -16.74 5.43 -19.48
N ASP A 139 -17.67 4.50 -19.70
CA ASP A 139 -18.50 3.88 -18.66
C ASP A 139 -17.68 2.93 -17.76
N ARG A 140 -16.60 2.38 -18.30
CA ARG A 140 -15.69 1.46 -17.59
C ARG A 140 -14.26 1.93 -17.77
N VAL A 141 -13.62 2.26 -16.64
CA VAL A 141 -12.23 2.70 -16.57
C VAL A 141 -11.47 1.80 -15.60
N ILE A 142 -10.47 1.10 -16.11
CA ILE A 142 -9.62 0.19 -15.37
C ILE A 142 -8.25 0.83 -15.24
N CYS A 143 -7.63 0.75 -14.07
CA CYS A 143 -6.26 1.21 -13.89
C CYS A 143 -5.42 0.24 -13.06
N ALA A 144 -4.14 0.13 -13.39
CA ALA A 144 -3.17 -0.67 -12.65
C ALA A 144 -1.77 -0.03 -12.70
N SER A 145 -1.03 -0.10 -11.58
CA SER A 145 0.39 0.28 -11.56
C SER A 145 1.24 -0.71 -12.34
N ILE A 146 2.21 -0.20 -13.10
CA ILE A 146 3.25 -0.99 -13.77
C ILE A 146 4.39 -1.20 -12.76
N VAL A 147 4.48 -2.42 -12.22
CA VAL A 147 5.40 -2.77 -11.13
C VAL A 147 6.38 -3.87 -11.55
N SER A 148 7.54 -3.96 -10.90
CA SER A 148 8.43 -5.10 -11.17
C SER A 148 7.89 -6.39 -10.55
N VAL A 149 8.18 -7.53 -11.19
CA VAL A 149 7.84 -8.85 -10.64
C VAL A 149 8.78 -9.25 -9.50
N GLU A 150 10.03 -8.79 -9.56
CA GLU A 150 11.10 -9.32 -8.71
C GLU A 150 11.29 -8.50 -7.44
N LYS A 151 10.82 -9.08 -6.32
CA LYS A 151 10.79 -8.43 -5.00
C LYS A 151 12.16 -8.06 -4.43
N MET A 152 13.22 -8.77 -4.85
CA MET A 152 14.57 -8.61 -4.29
C MET A 152 15.31 -7.37 -4.81
N TYR A 153 14.78 -6.75 -5.87
CA TYR A 153 15.43 -5.69 -6.61
C TYR A 153 14.86 -4.29 -6.32
N GLU A 154 13.76 -4.19 -5.57
CA GLU A 154 13.17 -2.89 -5.22
C GLU A 154 13.58 -2.41 -3.82
N GLN A 155 13.93 -1.12 -3.73
CA GLN A 155 14.09 -0.40 -2.47
C GLN A 155 13.15 0.82 -2.44
N HIS A 156 12.65 1.15 -1.24
CA HIS A 156 11.73 2.26 -1.02
C HIS A 156 12.15 3.06 0.21
N ALA A 157 12.13 4.39 0.09
CA ALA A 157 12.32 5.32 1.20
C ALA A 157 11.26 6.42 1.17
N ILE A 158 10.97 6.99 2.33
CA ILE A 158 9.98 8.05 2.51
C ILE A 158 10.59 9.19 3.33
N ALA A 159 10.34 10.43 2.90
CA ALA A 159 10.45 11.61 3.73
C ALA A 159 9.05 12.19 3.96
N LYS A 160 8.62 12.28 5.22
CA LYS A 160 7.27 12.74 5.61
C LYS A 160 7.37 14.10 6.29
N PHE A 161 6.70 15.09 5.72
CA PHE A 161 6.64 16.46 6.22
C PHE A 161 5.35 16.66 7.02
N SER A 162 5.44 17.43 8.10
CA SER A 162 4.34 17.63 9.05
C SER A 162 3.84 19.08 9.12
N SER A 163 4.75 20.07 9.11
CA SER A 163 4.46 21.51 9.15
C SER A 163 5.74 22.31 8.84
N PRO A 164 5.68 23.54 8.27
CA PRO A 164 4.51 24.23 7.69
C PRO A 164 4.06 23.68 6.33
N ILE A 165 4.85 22.77 5.76
CA ILE A 165 4.45 21.93 4.62
C ILE A 165 4.12 20.55 5.17
N ALA A 166 3.05 19.94 4.68
CA ALA A 166 2.70 18.56 4.95
C ALA A 166 2.67 17.74 3.66
N GLY A 167 2.90 16.44 3.80
CA GLY A 167 2.90 15.51 2.67
C GLY A 167 4.10 14.58 2.69
N THR A 168 4.35 13.92 1.57
CA THR A 168 5.33 12.83 1.49
C THR A 168 6.11 12.88 0.19
N LEU A 169 7.40 12.59 0.29
CA LEU A 169 8.26 12.26 -0.85
C LEU A 169 8.57 10.76 -0.80
N HIS A 170 8.27 10.06 -1.88
CA HIS A 170 8.56 8.64 -2.04
C HIS A 170 9.73 8.48 -2.99
N PHE A 171 10.84 7.93 -2.48
CA PHE A 171 12.01 7.58 -3.28
C PHE A 171 11.99 6.08 -3.56
N ARG A 172 12.02 5.70 -4.82
CA ARG A 172 12.00 4.29 -5.22
C ARG A 172 13.15 3.98 -6.15
N TRP A 173 13.71 2.80 -5.97
CA TRP A 173 14.79 2.25 -6.78
C TRP A 173 14.44 0.83 -7.19
N ILE A 174 14.78 0.49 -8.43
CA ILE A 174 14.88 -0.88 -8.90
C ILE A 174 16.32 -1.13 -9.34
N PHE A 175 16.86 -2.30 -8.98
CA PHE A 175 18.21 -2.68 -9.34
C PHE A 175 18.34 -4.19 -9.51
N ASP A 176 18.73 -4.61 -10.71
CA ASP A 176 19.13 -5.99 -10.95
C ASP A 176 20.67 -6.13 -10.90
N LYS A 177 21.16 -7.00 -10.02
CA LYS A 177 22.59 -7.30 -9.87
C LYS A 177 23.17 -8.05 -11.06
N GLU A 178 22.35 -8.80 -11.79
CA GLU A 178 22.80 -9.66 -12.88
C GLU A 178 22.93 -8.86 -14.19
N PHE A 179 22.14 -7.80 -14.37
CA PHE A 179 22.05 -7.04 -15.62
C PHE A 179 22.51 -5.58 -15.52
N ASP A 180 22.91 -5.12 -14.33
CA ASP A 180 23.30 -3.73 -14.05
C ASP A 180 22.22 -2.70 -14.45
N GLU A 181 20.97 -3.15 -14.57
CA GLU A 181 19.83 -2.28 -14.83
C GLU A 181 19.43 -1.61 -13.53
N MET A 182 19.54 -0.27 -13.50
CA MET A 182 19.12 0.56 -12.38
C MET A 182 18.14 1.62 -12.87
N ASP A 183 17.01 1.77 -12.19
CA ASP A 183 16.13 2.92 -12.39
C ASP A 183 15.67 3.45 -11.03
N SER A 184 15.39 4.74 -10.98
CA SER A 184 14.88 5.37 -9.77
C SER A 184 14.00 6.57 -10.07
N TYR A 185 13.07 6.82 -9.16
CA TYR A 185 12.23 8.00 -9.22
C TYR A 185 11.88 8.53 -7.83
N VAL A 186 11.58 9.82 -7.79
CA VAL A 186 11.02 10.50 -6.64
C VAL A 186 9.62 10.96 -6.99
N GLN A 187 8.63 10.54 -6.23
CA GLN A 187 7.27 11.04 -6.32
C GLN A 187 7.01 12.02 -5.18
N SER A 188 6.62 13.24 -5.50
CA SER A 188 6.27 14.28 -4.53
C SER A 188 4.75 14.47 -4.44
N ASP A 189 4.24 14.55 -3.22
CA ASP A 189 2.86 14.97 -2.91
C ASP A 189 2.91 15.87 -1.67
N LEU A 190 2.96 17.19 -1.88
CA LEU A 190 3.22 18.20 -0.84
C LEU A 190 2.19 19.32 -0.91
N TYR A 191 1.78 19.82 0.25
CA TYR A 191 0.84 20.93 0.39
C TYR A 191 1.14 21.78 1.63
N HIS A 192 0.75 23.06 1.60
CA HIS A 192 0.84 23.93 2.78
C HIS A 192 -0.21 23.56 3.81
N THR A 193 0.16 23.54 5.09
CA THR A 193 -0.78 23.25 6.19
C THR A 193 -1.73 24.42 6.46
N ASN A 194 -1.28 25.63 6.16
CA ASN A 194 -2.03 26.87 6.37
C ASN A 194 -2.33 27.55 5.02
N ALA A 195 -3.42 28.31 4.97
CA ALA A 195 -3.81 29.02 3.75
C ALA A 195 -2.72 30.01 3.30
N VAL A 196 -2.30 29.87 2.04
CA VAL A 196 -1.32 30.78 1.41
C VAL A 196 -2.06 31.74 0.47
N LEU A 197 -1.60 32.99 0.41
CA LEU A 197 -2.18 34.02 -0.48
C LEU A 197 -2.01 33.70 -1.98
N GLU A 198 -1.02 32.89 -2.32
CA GLU A 198 -0.71 32.47 -3.68
C GLU A 198 -1.75 31.47 -4.18
N LYS A 199 -2.38 31.76 -5.34
CA LYS A 199 -3.40 30.89 -5.93
C LYS A 199 -2.74 29.73 -6.67
N GLY A 200 -3.10 28.49 -6.30
CA GLY A 200 -2.66 27.27 -6.96
C GLY A 200 -1.53 26.55 -6.21
N TYR A 201 -0.28 26.94 -6.47
CA TYR A 201 0.90 26.29 -5.90
C TYR A 201 2.09 27.25 -5.74
N THR A 202 3.04 26.87 -4.90
CA THR A 202 4.32 27.56 -4.71
C THR A 202 5.47 26.66 -5.18
N GLU A 203 6.56 27.27 -5.65
CA GLU A 203 7.75 26.54 -6.13
C GLU A 203 8.95 26.81 -5.22
N HIS A 204 9.68 25.75 -4.87
CA HIS A 204 10.74 25.80 -3.88
C HIS A 204 12.00 25.08 -4.36
N LYS A 205 13.16 25.57 -3.93
CA LYS A 205 14.41 24.82 -4.03
C LYS A 205 14.40 23.73 -2.97
N TRP A 206 15.03 22.61 -3.28
CA TRP A 206 15.07 21.46 -2.38
C TRP A 206 16.38 20.70 -2.55
N LYS A 207 16.92 20.23 -1.43
CA LYS A 207 18.24 19.60 -1.35
C LYS A 207 18.25 18.48 -0.32
N LEU A 208 19.23 17.59 -0.43
CA LEU A 208 19.52 16.59 0.59
C LEU A 208 20.66 17.07 1.49
N PHE A 209 20.42 16.99 2.79
CA PHE A 209 21.38 17.32 3.84
C PHE A 209 21.73 16.09 4.65
N VAL A 210 22.90 16.12 5.27
CA VAL A 210 23.33 15.12 6.24
C VAL A 210 23.52 15.74 7.62
N THR A 211 23.21 14.96 8.65
CA THR A 211 23.59 15.32 10.02
C THR A 211 25.05 15.00 10.29
N ASP A 212 25.61 15.61 11.33
CA ASP A 212 26.81 15.08 11.97
C ASP A 212 26.51 13.67 12.55
N ILE A 213 27.55 12.85 12.66
CA ILE A 213 27.51 11.46 13.14
C ILE A 213 27.01 11.43 14.59
N PHE A 214 27.29 12.46 15.39
CA PHE A 214 26.90 12.52 16.81
C PHE A 214 25.45 12.98 17.05
N ASP A 215 24.78 13.54 16.04
CA ASP A 215 23.41 14.05 16.17
C ASP A 215 22.36 13.14 15.53
N ALA A 216 22.76 12.02 14.92
CA ALA A 216 21.86 11.08 14.26
C ALA A 216 20.84 10.39 15.22
N ASP A 217 21.18 10.26 16.50
CA ASP A 217 20.43 9.48 17.51
C ASP A 217 19.61 10.33 18.50
N LYS A 218 19.67 11.67 18.42
CA LYS A 218 18.91 12.53 19.33
C LYS A 218 17.46 12.69 18.83
N GLY A 219 16.60 11.76 19.22
CA GLY A 219 15.19 11.67 18.80
C GLY A 219 14.27 12.87 19.11
N ASN A 220 14.78 13.95 19.74
CA ASN A 220 14.00 15.14 20.08
C ASN A 220 14.05 16.26 19.00
N TYR A 221 14.73 16.04 17.87
CA TYR A 221 14.96 17.07 16.84
C TYR A 221 14.44 16.71 15.45
N GLU A 222 13.58 15.70 15.28
CA GLU A 222 13.17 15.24 13.94
C GLU A 222 12.54 16.33 13.06
N ASP A 223 11.88 17.32 13.69
CA ASP A 223 11.28 18.47 13.00
C ASP A 223 12.16 19.74 13.03
N ASN A 224 13.35 19.69 13.64
CA ASN A 224 14.24 20.85 13.77
C ASN A 224 15.33 20.85 12.70
N CYS A 225 15.14 21.69 11.68
CA CYS A 225 16.07 21.82 10.56
C CYS A 225 17.39 22.51 10.90
N ASN A 226 17.52 23.12 12.09
CA ASN A 226 18.71 23.88 12.48
C ASN A 226 19.98 23.02 12.68
N VAL A 227 19.83 21.70 12.81
CA VAL A 227 20.96 20.76 12.95
C VAL A 227 21.65 20.51 11.60
N LEU A 228 20.98 20.86 10.49
CA LEU A 228 21.44 20.56 9.14
C LEU A 228 22.43 21.63 8.67
N GLN A 229 23.66 21.20 8.36
CA GLN A 229 24.76 22.11 7.99
C GLN A 229 25.40 21.78 6.65
N VAL A 230 25.43 20.51 6.24
CA VAL A 230 26.20 20.05 5.08
C VAL A 230 25.28 19.40 4.06
N VAL A 231 25.34 19.88 2.82
CA VAL A 231 24.67 19.27 1.66
C VAL A 231 25.32 17.91 1.39
N PHE A 232 24.51 16.92 1.03
CA PHE A 232 24.98 15.58 0.78
C PHE A 232 25.78 15.51 -0.54
N ASP A 233 27.10 15.42 -0.42
CA ASP A 233 28.03 15.33 -1.55
C ASP A 233 29.04 14.18 -1.34
N PRO A 234 28.65 12.91 -1.59
CA PRO A 234 29.51 11.76 -1.37
C PRO A 234 30.72 11.72 -2.33
N GLU A 235 30.58 12.29 -3.53
CA GLU A 235 31.63 12.30 -4.57
C GLU A 235 32.49 13.57 -4.53
N ASN A 236 32.19 14.52 -3.64
CA ASN A 236 32.85 15.83 -3.54
C ASN A 236 32.85 16.57 -4.90
N SER A 237 31.71 16.53 -5.59
CA SER A 237 31.50 17.14 -6.90
C SER A 237 31.43 18.68 -6.83
N GLY A 238 31.17 19.23 -5.65
CA GLY A 238 31.05 20.67 -5.42
C GLY A 238 29.63 21.22 -5.64
N ASP A 239 29.46 22.51 -5.33
CA ASP A 239 28.15 23.17 -5.28
C ASP A 239 27.42 23.12 -6.64
N GLY A 240 26.15 22.70 -6.60
CA GLY A 240 25.27 22.61 -7.77
C GLY A 240 25.46 21.35 -8.62
N MET A 241 26.49 20.56 -8.34
CA MET A 241 26.79 19.29 -9.01
C MET A 241 26.67 18.08 -8.08
N SER A 242 26.49 18.30 -6.78
CA SER A 242 26.36 17.23 -5.81
C SER A 242 25.04 16.46 -5.97
N VAL A 243 25.03 15.19 -5.55
CA VAL A 243 23.81 14.36 -5.47
C VAL A 243 22.75 15.02 -4.58
N GLY A 244 23.17 15.82 -3.60
CA GLY A 244 22.29 16.56 -2.71
C GLY A 244 21.65 17.80 -3.32
N ASP A 245 22.18 18.35 -4.43
CA ASP A 245 21.61 19.50 -5.13
C ASP A 245 20.46 19.08 -6.08
N LEU A 246 19.39 18.52 -5.50
CA LEU A 246 18.25 17.98 -6.24
C LEU A 246 17.57 19.03 -7.13
N ASP A 247 17.49 20.29 -6.68
CA ASP A 247 16.89 21.39 -7.43
C ASP A 247 17.61 21.68 -8.76
N SER A 248 18.93 21.53 -8.80
CA SER A 248 19.74 21.82 -9.99
C SER A 248 19.54 20.76 -11.09
N ARG A 249 19.15 19.53 -10.70
CA ARG A 249 18.99 18.37 -11.59
C ARG A 249 17.52 18.09 -11.93
N LEU A 250 16.67 18.05 -10.91
CA LEU A 250 15.24 17.69 -11.02
C LEU A 250 14.33 18.92 -11.19
N GLY A 251 14.89 20.12 -11.03
CA GLY A 251 14.13 21.37 -11.01
C GLY A 251 13.46 21.66 -9.66
N LEU A 252 12.71 22.75 -9.62
CA LEU A 252 11.99 23.19 -8.42
C LEU A 252 10.86 22.23 -8.05
N ILE A 253 10.62 22.08 -6.74
CA ILE A 253 9.53 21.28 -6.21
C ILE A 253 8.27 22.13 -6.04
N LYS A 254 7.12 21.56 -6.41
CA LYS A 254 5.81 22.21 -6.29
C LYS A 254 5.11 21.82 -5.00
N VAL A 255 4.57 22.80 -4.29
CA VAL A 255 3.79 22.62 -3.06
C VAL A 255 2.42 23.24 -3.27
N ALA A 256 1.36 22.45 -3.12
CA ALA A 256 -0.01 22.92 -3.30
C ALA A 256 -0.39 23.95 -2.23
N ALA A 257 -1.04 25.04 -2.62
CA ALA A 257 -1.60 26.01 -1.67
C ALA A 257 -2.82 25.42 -0.92
N ASP A 258 -3.66 24.65 -1.63
CA ASP A 258 -4.73 23.86 -1.03
C ASP A 258 -4.92 22.55 -1.82
N PRO A 259 -4.69 21.37 -1.19
CA PRO A 259 -4.79 20.08 -1.87
C PRO A 259 -6.20 19.73 -2.34
N ASN A 260 -7.24 20.35 -1.77
CA ASN A 260 -8.64 20.11 -2.17
C ASN A 260 -8.94 20.76 -3.53
N ILE A 261 -8.36 21.95 -3.76
CA ILE A 261 -8.51 22.71 -5.00
C ILE A 261 -7.57 22.16 -6.08
N GLN A 262 -6.28 21.98 -5.76
CA GLN A 262 -5.28 21.55 -6.72
C GLN A 262 -4.24 20.64 -6.06
N LYS A 263 -4.05 19.44 -6.61
CA LYS A 263 -2.96 18.54 -6.21
C LYS A 263 -1.73 18.85 -7.05
N THR A 264 -0.55 18.94 -6.43
CA THR A 264 0.74 19.19 -7.10
C THR A 264 1.61 17.95 -7.15
N ARG A 265 0.99 16.79 -7.34
CA ARG A 265 1.72 15.54 -7.50
C ARG A 265 2.66 15.66 -8.70
N LYS A 266 3.90 15.19 -8.55
CA LYS A 266 4.89 15.16 -9.62
C LYS A 266 5.86 14.01 -9.44
N LEU A 267 6.29 13.42 -10.55
CA LEU A 267 7.26 12.33 -10.57
C LEU A 267 8.54 12.83 -11.23
N TYR A 268 9.66 12.66 -10.55
CA TYR A 268 10.99 13.07 -11.00
C TYR A 268 11.84 11.84 -11.25
N LYS A 269 12.49 11.78 -12.42
CA LYS A 269 13.48 10.75 -12.78
C LYS A 269 14.79 11.41 -13.17
N ASP A 270 15.90 10.93 -12.63
CA ASP A 270 17.27 11.30 -13.02
C ASP A 270 18.23 10.21 -12.54
N GLU A 271 19.27 9.93 -13.31
CA GLU A 271 20.27 8.91 -13.00
C GLU A 271 21.02 9.19 -11.68
N VAL A 272 21.13 10.46 -11.25
CA VAL A 272 21.79 10.86 -10.00
C VAL A 272 21.12 10.24 -8.77
N LEU A 273 19.83 9.94 -8.86
CA LEU A 273 19.08 9.32 -7.77
C LEU A 273 19.52 7.86 -7.54
N ASN A 274 20.11 7.19 -8.55
CA ASN A 274 20.61 5.82 -8.40
C ASN A 274 21.77 5.74 -7.40
N ILE A 275 22.55 6.82 -7.25
CA ILE A 275 23.70 6.90 -6.33
C ILE A 275 23.22 6.84 -4.86
N LEU A 276 22.12 7.53 -4.55
CA LEU A 276 21.54 7.61 -3.19
C LEU A 276 21.24 6.25 -2.56
N ARG A 277 20.96 5.24 -3.39
CA ARG A 277 20.58 3.90 -2.95
C ARG A 277 21.63 3.28 -2.01
N ASN A 278 22.91 3.33 -2.40
CA ASN A 278 23.97 2.68 -1.63
C ASN A 278 24.24 3.41 -0.32
N ASP A 279 24.13 4.74 -0.32
CA ASP A 279 24.42 5.57 0.85
C ASP A 279 23.36 5.47 1.94
N MET A 280 22.11 5.14 1.57
CA MET A 280 21.03 4.86 2.53
C MET A 280 21.32 3.65 3.43
N ASP A 281 22.07 2.65 2.94
CA ASP A 281 22.39 1.43 3.70
C ASP A 281 23.75 1.51 4.42
N VAL A 282 24.68 2.35 3.93
CA VAL A 282 26.09 2.38 4.39
C VAL A 282 26.39 3.50 5.38
N THR A 283 25.68 4.63 5.32
CA THR A 283 26.04 5.81 6.11
C THR A 283 25.50 5.73 7.54
N LYS A 284 26.35 6.07 8.54
CA LYS A 284 25.91 6.33 9.93
C LYS A 284 25.19 7.68 10.09
N ARG A 285 25.14 8.49 9.03
CA ARG A 285 24.56 9.83 9.04
C ARG A 285 23.10 9.74 8.60
N SER A 286 22.24 10.54 9.21
CA SER A 286 20.85 10.62 8.78
C SER A 286 20.73 11.59 7.60
N LEU A 287 20.07 11.16 6.53
CA LEU A 287 19.72 12.03 5.40
C LEU A 287 18.41 12.78 5.69
N TYR A 288 18.37 14.05 5.31
CA TYR A 288 17.19 14.91 5.42
C TYR A 288 16.92 15.58 4.08
N VAL A 289 15.66 15.61 3.68
CA VAL A 289 15.21 16.46 2.57
C VAL A 289 14.88 17.82 3.15
N VAL A 290 15.47 18.88 2.60
CA VAL A 290 15.22 20.27 2.99
C VAL A 290 14.55 21.00 1.85
N ILE A 291 13.49 21.73 2.15
CA ILE A 291 12.77 22.61 1.23
C ILE A 291 13.04 24.05 1.69
N TYR A 292 13.51 24.89 0.78
CA TYR A 292 13.82 26.29 1.04
C TYR A 292 12.60 27.18 0.88
N ASP A 293 12.57 28.30 1.59
CA ASP A 293 11.55 29.32 1.41
C ASP A 293 11.71 30.00 0.03
N ASN A 294 10.59 30.30 -0.62
CA ASN A 294 10.57 30.90 -1.96
C ASN A 294 10.86 32.41 -1.95
N ARG A 295 10.61 33.11 -0.84
CA ARG A 295 10.87 34.54 -0.62
C ARG A 295 12.24 34.77 0.01
N HIS A 296 12.63 33.87 0.92
CA HIS A 296 13.92 33.90 1.60
C HIS A 296 14.75 32.68 1.21
N THR A 297 15.40 32.77 0.03
CA THR A 297 16.07 31.64 -0.63
C THR A 297 17.18 30.97 0.17
N ASP A 298 17.68 31.62 1.22
CA ASP A 298 18.74 31.09 2.10
C ASP A 298 18.17 30.46 3.38
N SER A 299 16.85 30.51 3.58
CA SER A 299 16.18 29.98 4.77
C SER A 299 15.44 28.67 4.46
N PHE A 300 15.45 27.76 5.43
CA PHE A 300 14.70 26.52 5.34
C PHE A 300 13.24 26.77 5.68
N LEU A 301 12.35 26.34 4.80
CA LEU A 301 10.91 26.35 5.04
C LEU A 301 10.49 25.12 5.82
N ALA A 302 10.97 23.95 5.42
CA ALA A 302 10.69 22.68 6.09
C ALA A 302 11.80 21.65 5.82
N CYS A 303 11.91 20.66 6.70
CA CYS A 303 12.77 19.51 6.49
C CYS A 303 12.10 18.23 6.97
N ALA A 304 12.51 17.11 6.41
CA ALA A 304 12.05 15.79 6.83
C ALA A 304 13.17 14.76 6.72
N LYS A 305 13.29 13.91 7.74
CA LYS A 305 14.22 12.79 7.73
C LYS A 305 13.82 11.79 6.65
N LEU A 306 14.76 11.44 5.76
CA LEU A 306 14.59 10.40 4.76
C LEU A 306 14.84 9.04 5.42
N ARG A 307 13.84 8.16 5.40
CA ARG A 307 13.89 6.85 6.06
C ARG A 307 13.61 5.75 5.06
N LYS A 308 14.31 4.62 5.22
CA LYS A 308 13.95 3.39 4.50
C LYS A 308 12.55 2.95 4.92
N ALA A 309 11.71 2.65 3.94
CA ALA A 309 10.35 2.18 4.12
C ALA A 309 10.31 0.69 3.74
N PRO A 310 10.39 -0.22 4.73
CA PRO A 310 10.33 -1.64 4.44
C PRO A 310 8.91 -2.04 3.99
N PRO A 311 8.75 -3.16 3.25
CA PRO A 311 7.44 -3.71 2.92
C PRO A 311 6.59 -3.91 4.18
N LYS A 312 5.27 -3.76 4.07
CA LYS A 312 4.35 -4.11 5.18
C LYS A 312 4.01 -5.61 5.10
N SER A 313 4.21 -6.33 6.20
CA SER A 313 3.84 -7.74 6.33
C SER A 313 2.90 -7.92 7.52
N TYR A 314 1.75 -8.52 7.28
CA TYR A 314 0.77 -8.85 8.32
C TYR A 314 0.47 -10.34 8.27
N LYS A 315 0.35 -10.99 9.42
CA LYS A 315 0.03 -12.42 9.50
C LYS A 315 -1.12 -12.68 10.47
N ALA A 316 -2.00 -13.58 10.07
CA ALA A 316 -2.98 -14.19 10.95
C ALA A 316 -2.56 -15.64 11.21
N LEU A 317 -2.31 -15.96 12.48
CA LEU A 317 -1.96 -17.31 12.90
C LEU A 317 -3.23 -18.06 13.32
N ILE A 318 -3.51 -19.17 12.64
CA ILE A 318 -4.64 -20.03 12.95
C ILE A 318 -4.10 -21.31 13.57
N ASN A 319 -4.62 -21.67 14.74
CA ASN A 319 -4.34 -22.93 15.42
C ASN A 319 -5.54 -23.29 16.29
N GLN A 320 -6.63 -23.70 15.64
CA GLN A 320 -7.93 -23.97 16.27
C GLN A 320 -8.61 -25.13 15.57
N ASP A 321 -9.35 -25.93 16.32
CA ASP A 321 -10.34 -26.87 15.77
C ASP A 321 -9.77 -27.83 14.72
N GLY A 322 -8.56 -28.34 14.99
CA GLY A 322 -7.88 -29.26 14.09
C GLY A 322 -7.30 -28.61 12.83
N ILE A 323 -7.24 -27.28 12.77
CA ILE A 323 -6.67 -26.51 11.66
C ILE A 323 -5.51 -25.67 12.18
N ARG A 324 -4.40 -25.73 11.46
CA ARG A 324 -3.19 -24.98 11.75
C ARG A 324 -2.64 -24.34 10.49
N GLY A 325 -2.16 -23.11 10.64
CA GLY A 325 -1.49 -22.44 9.55
C GLY A 325 -1.40 -20.93 9.69
N THR A 326 -1.01 -20.30 8.60
CA THR A 326 -0.83 -18.85 8.54
C THR A 326 -1.49 -18.28 7.30
N VAL A 327 -2.02 -17.07 7.43
CA VAL A 327 -2.41 -16.23 6.30
C VAL A 327 -1.54 -14.99 6.34
N GLU A 328 -0.73 -14.76 5.32
CA GLU A 328 0.23 -13.66 5.22
C GLU A 328 -0.21 -12.66 4.16
N PHE A 329 -0.34 -11.39 4.55
CA PHE A 329 -0.59 -10.25 3.69
C PHE A 329 0.72 -9.49 3.53
N THR A 330 1.14 -9.22 2.31
CA THR A 330 2.38 -8.50 2.03
C THR A 330 2.13 -7.41 1.00
N GLN A 331 2.52 -6.18 1.31
CA GLN A 331 2.47 -5.05 0.40
C GLN A 331 3.84 -4.37 0.37
N ARG A 332 4.41 -4.15 -0.82
CA ARG A 332 5.73 -3.51 -0.95
C ARG A 332 5.68 -2.02 -0.68
N SER A 333 4.73 -1.34 -1.31
CA SER A 333 4.49 0.09 -1.17
C SER A 333 2.99 0.39 -1.36
N PRO A 334 2.51 1.59 -1.01
CA PRO A 334 1.14 2.01 -1.31
C PRO A 334 0.76 1.93 -2.79
N TYR A 335 1.76 1.96 -3.68
CA TYR A 335 1.58 1.93 -5.14
C TYR A 335 1.66 0.52 -5.72
N ASP A 336 1.82 -0.49 -4.86
CA ASP A 336 1.83 -1.90 -5.21
C ASP A 336 0.57 -2.60 -4.69
N PRO A 337 0.04 -3.59 -5.43
CA PRO A 337 -1.05 -4.41 -4.93
C PRO A 337 -0.65 -5.22 -3.70
N THR A 338 -1.62 -5.48 -2.83
CA THR A 338 -1.45 -6.35 -1.67
C THR A 338 -1.52 -7.82 -2.08
N TRP A 339 -0.49 -8.57 -1.72
CA TRP A 339 -0.42 -10.01 -1.94
C TRP A 339 -0.90 -10.77 -0.71
N ILE A 340 -1.66 -11.84 -0.92
CA ILE A 340 -2.13 -12.71 0.15
C ILE A 340 -1.65 -14.13 -0.12
N ASN A 341 -1.01 -14.73 0.89
CA ASN A 341 -0.51 -16.09 0.86
C ASN A 341 -1.17 -16.90 1.97
N PHE A 342 -1.83 -17.99 1.59
CA PHE A 342 -2.52 -18.89 2.51
C PHE A 342 -1.68 -20.15 2.68
N GLN A 343 -1.37 -20.50 3.93
CA GLN A 343 -0.67 -21.72 4.31
C GLN A 343 -1.46 -22.39 5.43
N LEU A 344 -2.64 -22.93 5.09
CA LEU A 344 -3.54 -23.59 6.03
C LEU A 344 -3.60 -25.09 5.76
N ALA A 345 -3.55 -25.91 6.81
CA ALA A 345 -3.66 -27.35 6.74
C ALA A 345 -4.38 -27.89 7.98
N ALA A 346 -4.82 -29.15 7.93
CA ALA A 346 -5.20 -29.88 9.12
C ALA A 346 -4.01 -30.01 10.08
N SER A 347 -4.28 -30.01 11.38
CA SER A 347 -3.27 -29.99 12.44
C SER A 347 -2.40 -31.24 12.47
N ASP A 348 -2.97 -32.39 12.06
CA ASP A 348 -2.29 -33.68 11.94
C ASP A 348 -1.49 -33.81 10.64
N GLN A 349 -1.69 -32.89 9.68
CA GLN A 349 -1.08 -32.87 8.35
C GLN A 349 -1.37 -34.14 7.52
N GLU A 350 -2.38 -34.92 7.88
CA GLU A 350 -2.76 -36.11 7.13
C GLU A 350 -3.50 -35.75 5.85
N TYR A 351 -3.30 -36.53 4.79
CA TYR A 351 -3.94 -36.32 3.49
C TYR A 351 -5.47 -36.31 3.58
N GLU A 352 -6.06 -37.27 4.32
CA GLU A 352 -7.51 -37.35 4.51
C GLU A 352 -8.08 -36.18 5.31
N SER A 353 -7.37 -35.73 6.35
CA SER A 353 -7.77 -34.58 7.16
C SER A 353 -7.67 -33.28 6.37
N ASN A 354 -6.64 -33.12 5.54
CA ASN A 354 -6.52 -32.01 4.60
C ASN A 354 -7.64 -32.02 3.56
N LEU A 355 -8.02 -33.19 3.03
CA LEU A 355 -9.17 -33.33 2.12
C LEU A 355 -10.47 -32.85 2.76
N ARG A 356 -10.72 -33.25 4.01
CA ARG A 356 -11.90 -32.83 4.77
C ARG A 356 -11.85 -31.34 5.09
N PHE A 357 -10.68 -30.82 5.47
CA PHE A 357 -10.50 -29.40 5.76
C PHE A 357 -10.86 -28.57 4.52
N VAL A 358 -10.18 -28.82 3.42
CA VAL A 358 -10.37 -28.12 2.15
C VAL A 358 -11.83 -28.18 1.71
N SER A 359 -12.45 -29.36 1.72
CA SER A 359 -13.85 -29.51 1.32
C SER A 359 -14.86 -28.82 2.25
N SER A 360 -14.51 -28.59 3.51
CA SER A 360 -15.37 -27.97 4.53
C SER A 360 -15.27 -26.44 4.63
N VAL A 361 -14.27 -25.81 4.01
CA VAL A 361 -14.15 -24.35 4.00
C VAL A 361 -15.26 -23.73 3.16
N THR A 362 -16.15 -23.01 3.82
CA THR A 362 -17.30 -22.33 3.18
C THR A 362 -17.06 -20.86 2.90
N GLN A 363 -16.30 -20.18 3.75
CA GLN A 363 -16.01 -18.74 3.65
C GLN A 363 -14.71 -18.39 4.37
N TYR A 364 -13.93 -17.47 3.79
CA TYR A 364 -12.84 -16.77 4.47
C TYR A 364 -12.99 -15.28 4.21
N SER A 365 -12.91 -14.48 5.28
CA SER A 365 -13.15 -13.04 5.21
C SER A 365 -12.39 -12.28 6.28
N ILE A 366 -12.00 -11.04 5.99
CA ILE A 366 -11.52 -10.08 6.97
C ILE A 366 -12.73 -9.41 7.62
N ARG A 367 -12.70 -9.34 8.94
CA ARG A 367 -13.74 -8.75 9.78
C ARG A 367 -13.32 -7.36 10.26
N GLU A 368 -14.27 -6.57 10.73
CA GLU A 368 -14.04 -5.18 11.16
C GLU A 368 -13.17 -5.10 12.41
N LEU A 369 -13.37 -6.02 13.36
CA LEU A 369 -12.70 -6.00 14.66
C LEU A 369 -11.93 -7.30 14.92
N PRO A 370 -10.83 -7.23 15.68
CA PRO A 370 -10.13 -8.42 16.13
C PRO A 370 -11.00 -9.23 17.11
N PRO A 371 -10.89 -10.58 17.11
CA PRO A 371 -11.68 -11.41 18.01
C PRO A 371 -11.30 -11.18 19.47
N LYS A 372 -12.30 -10.99 20.33
CA LYS A 372 -12.13 -10.74 21.77
C LYS A 372 -12.69 -11.86 22.62
N LEU A 373 -11.92 -12.28 23.61
CA LEU A 373 -12.36 -13.20 24.65
C LEU A 373 -12.73 -12.40 25.90
N TYR A 374 -14.03 -12.28 26.18
CA TYR A 374 -14.50 -11.67 27.43
C TYR A 374 -14.35 -12.63 28.60
N GLU A 375 -14.70 -13.90 28.39
CA GLU A 375 -14.66 -14.95 29.40
C GLU A 375 -14.26 -16.28 28.75
N ALA A 376 -13.60 -17.16 29.52
CA ALA A 376 -13.14 -18.46 29.00
C ALA A 376 -14.28 -19.33 28.44
N ARG A 377 -15.50 -19.21 29.00
CA ARG A 377 -16.70 -19.93 28.52
C ARG A 377 -17.21 -19.47 27.15
N MET A 378 -16.77 -18.31 26.67
CA MET A 378 -17.19 -17.73 25.39
C MET A 378 -16.24 -18.07 24.24
N TRP A 379 -15.37 -19.07 24.42
CA TRP A 379 -14.39 -19.48 23.42
C TRP A 379 -15.03 -19.81 22.07
N ASP A 380 -16.10 -20.61 22.08
CA ASP A 380 -16.81 -21.04 20.87
C ASP A 380 -17.53 -19.87 20.16
N SER A 381 -17.88 -18.82 20.91
CA SER A 381 -18.54 -17.62 20.38
C SER A 381 -17.57 -16.46 20.13
N ARG A 382 -16.26 -16.64 20.28
CA ARG A 382 -15.28 -15.55 20.18
C ARG A 382 -15.36 -14.83 18.85
N CYS A 383 -15.55 -15.57 17.76
CA CYS A 383 -15.60 -15.00 16.42
C CYS A 383 -16.83 -14.10 16.18
N ASN A 384 -17.90 -14.24 16.97
CA ASN A 384 -19.06 -13.36 16.91
C ASN A 384 -18.75 -11.92 17.33
N THR A 385 -17.65 -11.69 18.05
CA THR A 385 -17.22 -10.35 18.51
C THR A 385 -16.53 -9.52 17.42
N THR A 386 -16.30 -10.11 16.25
CA THR A 386 -15.48 -9.51 15.18
C THR A 386 -16.25 -8.53 14.27
N GLY A 387 -17.57 -8.42 14.45
CA GLY A 387 -18.41 -7.56 13.62
C GLY A 387 -18.68 -8.10 12.22
N GLY A 388 -19.00 -7.19 11.30
CA GLY A 388 -19.33 -7.49 9.92
C GLY A 388 -18.12 -7.91 9.06
N ILE A 389 -18.37 -8.21 7.79
CA ILE A 389 -17.27 -8.28 6.80
C ILE A 389 -16.76 -6.85 6.61
N TYR A 390 -15.44 -6.68 6.62
CA TYR A 390 -14.83 -5.37 6.44
C TYR A 390 -15.22 -4.75 5.09
N ASN A 391 -16.07 -3.73 5.12
CA ASN A 391 -16.70 -3.14 3.94
C ASN A 391 -16.77 -1.60 4.00
N PRO A 392 -15.62 -0.91 3.92
CA PRO A 392 -15.59 0.56 3.99
C PRO A 392 -16.32 1.25 2.82
N LEU A 393 -16.52 0.55 1.69
CA LEU A 393 -17.22 1.07 0.52
C LEU A 393 -18.75 0.94 0.59
N GLY A 394 -19.29 0.32 1.65
CA GLY A 394 -20.73 0.13 1.78
C GLY A 394 -21.34 -0.74 0.66
N ILE A 395 -20.55 -1.63 0.04
CA ILE A 395 -21.03 -2.50 -1.03
C ILE A 395 -22.18 -3.37 -0.51
N GLU A 396 -23.28 -3.41 -1.24
CA GLU A 396 -24.43 -4.24 -0.90
C GLU A 396 -24.09 -5.74 -1.06
N LEU A 397 -23.85 -6.43 0.06
CA LEU A 397 -23.42 -7.84 0.06
C LEU A 397 -24.42 -8.83 -0.59
N LYS A 398 -25.65 -8.40 -0.86
CA LYS A 398 -26.69 -9.22 -1.51
C LYS A 398 -26.64 -9.16 -3.03
N SER A 399 -26.05 -8.11 -3.60
CA SER A 399 -25.98 -7.88 -5.05
C SER A 399 -24.63 -8.26 -5.64
N VAL A 400 -23.68 -8.73 -4.81
CA VAL A 400 -22.36 -9.16 -5.29
C VAL A 400 -22.47 -10.46 -6.11
N PRO A 401 -21.70 -10.60 -7.20
CA PRO A 401 -21.69 -11.83 -7.99
C PRO A 401 -21.24 -13.04 -7.15
N PRO A 402 -21.63 -14.28 -7.52
CA PRO A 402 -21.15 -15.47 -6.83
C PRO A 402 -19.61 -15.50 -6.77
N PRO A 403 -19.00 -16.01 -5.68
CA PRO A 403 -17.55 -15.90 -5.50
C PRO A 403 -16.76 -16.40 -6.71
N GLY A 404 -15.70 -15.67 -7.10
CA GLY A 404 -14.87 -15.99 -8.26
C GLY A 404 -15.40 -15.53 -9.63
N LEU A 405 -16.67 -15.08 -9.72
CA LEU A 405 -17.27 -14.64 -11.00
C LEU A 405 -17.20 -13.12 -11.25
N GLY A 406 -17.13 -12.28 -10.20
CA GLY A 406 -17.07 -10.81 -10.32
C GLY A 406 -15.66 -10.22 -10.36
N THR A 407 -15.47 -8.91 -10.49
CA THR A 407 -14.15 -8.26 -10.35
C THR A 407 -13.85 -7.80 -8.92
N GLN A 408 -12.59 -7.50 -8.60
CA GLN A 408 -12.18 -7.10 -7.23
C GLN A 408 -12.96 -5.89 -6.68
N ASN A 409 -13.42 -4.99 -7.56
CA ASN A 409 -14.23 -3.81 -7.20
C ASN A 409 -15.69 -4.14 -6.84
N GLN A 410 -16.21 -5.30 -7.21
CA GLN A 410 -17.60 -5.70 -6.90
C GLN A 410 -17.73 -6.35 -5.52
N TYR A 411 -16.63 -6.82 -4.93
CA TYR A 411 -16.61 -7.47 -3.63
C TYR A 411 -16.13 -6.51 -2.54
N ALA A 412 -16.74 -6.58 -1.36
CA ALA A 412 -16.25 -5.91 -0.16
C ALA A 412 -14.76 -6.25 0.08
N ILE A 413 -13.99 -5.29 0.60
CA ILE A 413 -12.54 -5.47 0.80
C ILE A 413 -12.23 -6.72 1.63
N GLY A 414 -13.05 -6.99 2.65
CA GLY A 414 -12.91 -8.17 3.48
C GLY A 414 -13.44 -9.48 2.89
N ASP A 415 -14.13 -9.49 1.76
CA ASP A 415 -14.61 -10.73 1.12
C ASP A 415 -13.51 -11.40 0.29
N LEU A 416 -12.63 -12.14 0.98
CA LEU A 416 -11.51 -12.82 0.35
C LEU A 416 -11.96 -14.02 -0.50
N LEU A 417 -13.02 -14.73 -0.12
CA LEU A 417 -13.54 -15.83 -0.94
C LEU A 417 -14.04 -15.30 -2.29
N GLY A 418 -14.87 -14.24 -2.27
CA GLY A 418 -15.33 -13.57 -3.49
C GLY A 418 -14.19 -13.18 -4.43
N LYS A 419 -13.14 -12.64 -3.83
CA LYS A 419 -11.99 -12.04 -4.51
C LYS A 419 -10.97 -13.02 -5.08
N TYR A 420 -10.75 -14.18 -4.45
CA TYR A 420 -9.62 -15.06 -4.81
C TYR A 420 -10.02 -16.43 -5.37
N LYS A 421 -11.27 -16.84 -5.18
CA LYS A 421 -11.75 -18.15 -5.64
C LYS A 421 -11.57 -18.31 -7.16
N GLY A 422 -10.80 -19.33 -7.56
CA GLY A 422 -10.52 -19.62 -8.98
C GLY A 422 -9.55 -18.63 -9.63
N ARG A 423 -8.80 -17.86 -8.83
CA ARG A 423 -7.83 -16.84 -9.30
C ARG A 423 -6.41 -17.14 -8.85
N THR A 424 -6.02 -18.41 -8.91
CA THR A 424 -4.66 -18.88 -8.58
C THR A 424 -3.83 -19.22 -9.83
N GLU A 425 -4.39 -18.99 -11.03
CA GLU A 425 -3.74 -19.26 -12.29
C GLU A 425 -2.42 -18.43 -12.39
N TYR A 426 -1.33 -19.09 -12.80
CA TYR A 426 -0.01 -18.49 -13.14
C TYR A 426 0.93 -18.01 -12.01
N LEU A 427 0.51 -18.08 -10.75
CA LEU A 427 1.42 -17.89 -9.61
C LEU A 427 1.84 -19.24 -9.02
N ASN A 428 3.10 -19.35 -8.59
CA ASN A 428 3.58 -20.54 -7.87
C ASN A 428 2.86 -20.64 -6.52
N HIS A 429 1.72 -21.32 -6.52
CA HIS A 429 0.96 -21.62 -5.32
C HIS A 429 1.32 -23.02 -4.81
N LYS A 430 1.60 -23.13 -3.52
CA LYS A 430 1.78 -24.43 -2.87
C LYS A 430 0.39 -24.97 -2.53
N TYR A 431 -0.22 -25.64 -3.50
CA TYR A 431 -1.43 -26.41 -3.27
C TYR A 431 -1.16 -27.51 -2.25
N LEU A 432 -2.10 -27.72 -1.33
CA LEU A 432 -2.05 -28.81 -0.39
C LEU A 432 -2.51 -30.12 -1.07
N LEU A 433 -3.46 -30.01 -2.01
CA LEU A 433 -4.17 -31.03 -2.78
C LEU A 433 -4.64 -30.42 -4.13
N PRO A 434 -3.76 -30.44 -5.16
CA PRO A 434 -4.06 -29.86 -6.46
C PRO A 434 -5.36 -30.40 -7.07
N GLY A 435 -6.22 -29.51 -7.60
CA GLY A 435 -7.42 -29.90 -8.34
C GLY A 435 -8.70 -30.06 -7.51
N LEU A 436 -8.62 -29.83 -6.19
CA LEU A 436 -9.83 -29.73 -5.37
C LEU A 436 -10.43 -28.33 -5.45
N ALA A 437 -11.72 -28.33 -5.80
CA ALA A 437 -12.52 -27.14 -5.97
C ALA A 437 -12.70 -26.33 -4.68
N ASN A 438 -12.15 -26.66 -3.51
CA ASN A 438 -12.23 -25.76 -2.34
C ASN A 438 -10.83 -25.47 -1.75
N GLU A 439 -9.75 -25.90 -2.43
CA GLU A 439 -8.42 -25.35 -2.17
C GLU A 439 -8.40 -23.98 -2.80
N LEU A 440 -8.76 -22.97 -2.02
CA LEU A 440 -8.78 -21.58 -2.50
C LEU A 440 -9.45 -21.45 -3.91
N SER A 441 -10.48 -22.26 -4.26
CA SER A 441 -11.11 -22.23 -5.60
C SER A 441 -12.49 -22.93 -5.84
N GLY A 442 -13.53 -22.77 -4.99
CA GLY A 442 -15.00 -22.92 -5.27
C GLY A 442 -15.77 -24.17 -5.82
N SER A 443 -17.11 -24.40 -5.74
CA SER A 443 -18.38 -23.94 -5.08
C SER A 443 -19.54 -24.92 -5.41
N TYR A 444 -20.51 -25.18 -4.49
CA TYR A 444 -21.97 -25.42 -4.78
C TYR A 444 -22.84 -25.43 -3.49
N TRP A 445 -24.17 -25.55 -3.67
CA TRP A 445 -25.32 -25.07 -2.87
C TRP A 445 -25.73 -25.84 -1.61
N ASP A 446 -26.26 -25.06 -0.66
CA ASP A 446 -27.20 -25.35 0.45
C ASP A 446 -27.23 -26.77 1.05
N VAL A 447 -26.51 -26.94 2.16
CA VAL A 447 -27.06 -27.40 3.45
C VAL A 447 -26.19 -26.76 4.52
N ARG A 448 -26.79 -26.18 5.57
CA ARG A 448 -26.10 -25.76 6.80
C ARG A 448 -25.97 -26.95 7.77
N PRO A 449 -24.76 -27.45 8.08
CA PRO A 449 -24.45 -28.01 9.39
C PRO A 449 -23.90 -26.90 10.31
N PRO A 450 -23.81 -27.13 11.63
CA PRO A 450 -23.42 -26.11 12.60
C PRO A 450 -22.01 -25.58 12.30
N LYS A 451 -21.89 -24.24 12.26
CA LYS A 451 -20.64 -23.53 12.03
C LYS A 451 -19.67 -23.75 13.18
N GLN A 452 -18.48 -24.23 12.87
CA GLN A 452 -17.30 -23.89 13.65
C GLN A 452 -16.63 -22.71 12.96
N GLU A 453 -16.76 -21.52 13.54
CA GLU A 453 -16.09 -20.32 13.03
C GLU A 453 -14.69 -20.24 13.61
N ILE A 454 -13.69 -20.19 12.75
CA ILE A 454 -12.29 -20.01 13.14
C ILE A 454 -11.91 -18.59 12.80
N CYS A 455 -11.36 -17.88 13.79
CA CYS A 455 -10.94 -16.50 13.63
C CYS A 455 -9.56 -16.31 14.23
N ALA A 456 -8.77 -15.44 13.62
CA ALA A 456 -7.47 -15.05 14.12
C ALA A 456 -7.30 -13.53 14.00
N THR A 457 -6.48 -12.96 14.87
CA THR A 457 -6.11 -11.55 14.80
C THR A 457 -5.02 -11.36 13.75
N VAL A 458 -5.21 -10.41 12.85
CA VAL A 458 -4.18 -9.97 11.90
C VAL A 458 -3.18 -9.09 12.65
N LEU A 459 -1.92 -9.51 12.72
CA LEU A 459 -0.84 -8.81 13.44
C LEU A 459 0.28 -8.42 12.49
N SER A 460 0.99 -7.33 12.79
CA SER A 460 2.15 -6.88 12.01
C SER A 460 3.39 -7.72 12.33
N TYR A 461 4.17 -8.04 11.31
CA TYR A 461 5.43 -8.79 11.40
C TYR A 461 6.55 -8.06 10.67
N GLU A 462 7.79 -8.27 11.13
CA GLU A 462 8.96 -7.79 10.40
C GLU A 462 9.11 -8.56 9.07
N PRO A 463 9.31 -7.88 7.93
CA PRO A 463 9.27 -8.50 6.61
C PRO A 463 10.25 -9.64 6.45
N GLY A 464 9.78 -10.76 5.89
CA GLY A 464 10.60 -11.95 5.67
C GLY A 464 10.98 -12.72 6.94
N THR A 465 10.46 -12.33 8.11
CA THR A 465 10.75 -12.99 9.38
C THR A 465 9.50 -13.58 10.04
N GLN A 466 9.70 -14.27 11.16
CA GLN A 466 8.65 -14.75 12.06
C GLN A 466 8.46 -13.85 13.28
N TYR A 467 9.21 -12.73 13.36
CA TYR A 467 9.15 -11.82 14.50
C TYR A 467 8.00 -10.85 14.34
N GLN A 468 7.12 -10.82 15.34
CA GLN A 468 6.04 -9.85 15.41
C GLN A 468 6.63 -8.45 15.65
N THR A 469 6.12 -7.44 14.93
CA THR A 469 6.54 -6.05 15.14
C THR A 469 6.14 -5.62 16.56
N PRO A 470 7.08 -5.11 17.37
CA PRO A 470 6.77 -4.61 18.70
C PRO A 470 5.86 -3.38 18.58
N MET A 471 4.82 -3.30 19.41
CA MET A 471 3.83 -2.23 19.38
C MET A 471 3.87 -1.45 20.70
N SER A 472 3.80 -0.14 20.63
CA SER A 472 3.41 0.74 21.74
C SER A 472 1.88 0.84 21.78
N SER A 473 1.29 0.91 22.96
CA SER A 473 -0.16 1.04 23.10
C SER A 473 -0.55 2.00 24.23
N ALA A 474 -1.53 2.85 23.96
CA ALA A 474 -2.15 3.74 24.93
C ALA A 474 -3.64 3.42 25.02
N ILE A 475 -4.19 3.43 26.24
CA ILE A 475 -5.57 3.01 26.50
C ILE A 475 -6.30 4.12 27.24
N VAL A 476 -7.45 4.51 26.73
CA VAL A 476 -8.41 5.42 27.37
C VAL A 476 -9.60 4.59 27.83
N ILE A 477 -9.93 4.68 29.12
CA ILE A 477 -11.05 3.93 29.72
C ILE A 477 -12.11 4.93 30.19
N TYR A 478 -13.29 4.85 29.59
CA TYR A 478 -14.47 5.56 30.03
C TYR A 478 -15.19 4.73 31.10
N ARG A 479 -15.56 5.37 32.22
CA ARG A 479 -16.25 4.72 33.35
C ARG A 479 -17.66 5.26 33.60
N TYR A 480 -17.92 6.51 33.25
CA TYR A 480 -19.20 7.19 33.41
C TYR A 480 -19.19 8.52 32.61
N PRO A 481 -20.32 8.96 32.01
CA PRO A 481 -21.59 8.25 31.84
C PRO A 481 -21.55 7.22 30.71
N ILE A 482 -20.46 7.18 29.95
CA ILE A 482 -20.19 6.15 28.96
C ILE A 482 -19.18 5.18 29.58
N VAL A 483 -19.37 3.90 29.37
CA VAL A 483 -18.42 2.83 29.64
C VAL A 483 -17.90 2.37 28.29
N GLY A 484 -16.58 2.32 28.15
CA GLY A 484 -15.95 1.91 26.90
C GLY A 484 -14.45 2.10 26.94
N THR A 485 -13.77 1.56 25.92
CA THR A 485 -12.30 1.60 25.85
C THR A 485 -11.87 2.09 24.48
N VAL A 486 -10.94 3.03 24.42
CA VAL A 486 -10.28 3.43 23.17
C VAL A 486 -8.81 3.05 23.27
N ILE A 487 -8.33 2.28 22.31
CA ILE A 487 -6.97 1.75 22.27
C ILE A 487 -6.25 2.35 21.07
N PHE A 488 -5.16 3.05 21.34
CA PHE A 488 -4.21 3.52 20.33
C PHE A 488 -3.07 2.53 20.25
N ARG A 489 -2.70 2.10 19.04
CA ARG A 489 -1.58 1.18 18.79
C ARG A 489 -0.69 1.71 17.66
N GLN A 490 0.61 1.74 17.90
CA GLN A 490 1.59 2.18 16.91
C GLN A 490 2.87 1.34 17.04
N PRO A 491 3.60 1.05 15.94
CA PRO A 491 4.88 0.34 16.02
C PRO A 491 5.90 1.05 16.93
N LEU A 492 6.55 0.27 17.80
CA LEU A 492 7.52 0.78 18.76
C LEU A 492 8.76 1.33 18.04
N GLY A 493 9.16 2.55 18.39
CA GLY A 493 10.32 3.21 17.78
C GLY A 493 10.09 3.71 16.35
N ARG A 494 8.85 3.67 15.84
CA ARG A 494 8.47 4.19 14.52
C ARG A 494 7.27 5.15 14.59
N PRO A 495 7.39 6.29 15.30
CA PRO A 495 6.27 7.25 15.48
C PRO A 495 5.75 7.90 14.18
N TRP A 496 6.47 7.75 13.06
CA TRP A 496 6.06 8.25 11.76
C TRP A 496 5.08 7.32 11.02
N GLU A 497 4.98 6.05 11.44
CA GLU A 497 4.04 5.06 10.90
C GLU A 497 2.62 5.29 11.43
N ASP A 498 1.65 4.67 10.76
CA ASP A 498 0.23 4.86 11.05
C ASP A 498 -0.15 4.34 12.45
N THR A 499 -0.96 5.10 13.17
CA THR A 499 -1.55 4.69 14.45
C THR A 499 -2.90 4.06 14.21
N THR A 500 -3.08 2.82 14.69
CA THR A 500 -4.39 2.15 14.70
C THR A 500 -5.16 2.59 15.94
N ILE A 501 -6.39 3.06 15.75
CA ILE A 501 -7.31 3.41 16.84
C ILE A 501 -8.44 2.38 16.84
N ILE A 502 -8.62 1.69 17.96
CA ILE A 502 -9.65 0.68 18.16
C ILE A 502 -10.59 1.23 19.23
N ILE A 503 -11.84 1.51 18.85
CA ILE A 503 -12.89 1.95 19.76
C ILE A 503 -13.73 0.71 20.12
N GLU A 504 -13.69 0.31 21.38
CA GLU A 504 -14.42 -0.84 21.91
C GLU A 504 -15.61 -0.39 22.74
N ASN A 505 -16.79 -0.93 22.42
CA ASN A 505 -18.05 -0.88 23.20
C ASN A 505 -18.26 0.46 23.94
N MET A 506 -18.86 1.44 23.27
CA MET A 506 -19.28 2.69 23.91
C MET A 506 -20.75 2.55 24.35
N ILE A 507 -20.98 2.25 25.62
CA ILE A 507 -22.32 2.00 26.19
C ILE A 507 -22.64 3.00 27.30
N HIS A 508 -23.90 3.42 27.43
CA HIS A 508 -24.33 4.25 28.55
C HIS A 508 -24.38 3.42 29.85
N SER A 509 -23.74 3.91 30.92
CA SER A 509 -23.58 3.22 32.20
C SER A 509 -24.90 3.08 32.98
N ASP A 510 -25.88 3.93 32.71
CA ASP A 510 -27.17 3.98 33.39
C ASP A 510 -28.21 3.03 32.78
N GLY A 511 -27.87 2.33 31.69
CA GLY A 511 -28.80 1.47 30.97
C GLY A 511 -29.99 2.24 30.39
N ALA A 512 -29.87 3.56 30.21
CA ALA A 512 -30.94 4.36 29.64
C ALA A 512 -31.26 3.87 28.23
N ASN A 513 -32.56 3.72 27.93
CA ASN A 513 -33.10 3.42 26.59
C ASN A 513 -32.94 4.62 25.64
N ILE A 514 -31.76 5.23 25.60
CA ILE A 514 -31.41 6.26 24.63
C ILE A 514 -31.08 5.51 23.35
N ASN A 515 -31.67 5.92 22.23
CA ASN A 515 -31.31 5.41 20.92
C ASN A 515 -29.80 5.57 20.69
N ASN A 516 -29.20 4.68 19.90
CA ASN A 516 -27.81 4.81 19.50
C ASN A 516 -27.56 6.23 18.96
N THR A 517 -26.60 6.92 19.57
CA THR A 517 -26.16 8.25 19.12
C THR A 517 -24.88 8.07 18.30
N VAL A 518 -24.75 8.81 17.21
CA VAL A 518 -23.65 8.70 16.25
C VAL A 518 -23.00 10.08 16.05
N GLU A 519 -21.85 10.12 15.35
CA GLU A 519 -21.18 11.38 14.94
C GLU A 519 -20.74 12.27 16.12
N HIS A 520 -20.34 11.64 17.23
CA HIS A 520 -19.77 12.37 18.36
C HIS A 520 -18.40 12.94 18.01
N ARG A 521 -18.23 14.25 18.22
CA ARG A 521 -16.91 14.89 18.16
C ARG A 521 -16.01 14.36 19.26
N TRP A 522 -14.80 13.96 18.89
CA TRP A 522 -13.76 13.52 19.82
C TRP A 522 -12.42 14.20 19.46
N ALA A 523 -11.58 14.43 20.46
CA ALA A 523 -10.28 15.08 20.29
C ALA A 523 -9.33 14.71 21.43
N ILE A 524 -8.02 14.82 21.18
CA ILE A 524 -6.99 14.76 22.22
C ILE A 524 -6.74 16.19 22.70
N HIS A 525 -6.63 16.40 24.00
CA HIS A 525 -6.39 17.72 24.61
C HIS A 525 -5.02 17.76 25.30
N GLU A 526 -4.51 18.97 25.53
CA GLU A 526 -3.20 19.22 26.11
C GLU A 526 -3.07 18.73 27.57
N ASN A 527 -4.14 18.89 28.37
CA ASN A 527 -4.11 18.62 29.80
C ASN A 527 -5.05 17.48 30.19
N PRO A 528 -4.73 16.74 31.28
CA PRO A 528 -5.62 15.70 31.79
C PRO A 528 -6.94 16.31 32.34
N PRO A 529 -8.05 15.55 32.28
CA PRO A 529 -9.33 15.98 32.85
C PRO A 529 -9.31 15.93 34.38
N GLY A 530 -10.21 16.67 35.03
CA GLY A 530 -10.54 16.48 36.46
C GLY A 530 -10.13 17.61 37.40
N SER A 531 -9.38 18.61 36.95
CA SER A 531 -9.14 19.82 37.76
C SER A 531 -10.41 20.67 37.94
N ASP A 532 -11.45 20.40 37.16
CA ASP A 532 -12.77 21.02 37.18
C ASP A 532 -13.85 20.12 37.81
N TYR A 533 -13.47 19.14 38.63
CA TYR A 533 -14.38 18.13 39.20
C TYR A 533 -15.65 18.70 39.86
N TYR A 534 -15.56 19.85 40.53
CA TYR A 534 -16.69 20.50 41.21
C TYR A 534 -17.64 21.28 40.27
N ASN A 535 -17.27 21.50 39.00
CA ASN A 535 -18.09 22.19 38.01
C ASN A 535 -18.84 21.17 37.13
N TRP A 536 -19.93 20.62 37.68
CA TRP A 536 -20.74 19.59 37.01
C TRP A 536 -21.35 20.03 35.67
N THR A 537 -21.59 21.32 35.46
CA THR A 537 -22.08 21.92 34.19
C THR A 537 -20.99 22.16 33.15
N GLY A 538 -19.72 22.17 33.55
CA GLY A 538 -18.57 22.48 32.70
C GLY A 538 -17.45 21.46 32.85
N ARG A 539 -17.78 20.17 32.86
CA ARG A 539 -16.79 19.09 32.95
C ARG A 539 -15.91 19.04 31.71
N CYS A 540 -14.64 18.71 31.90
CA CYS A 540 -13.60 18.65 30.86
C CYS A 540 -13.23 20.01 30.23
N LEU A 541 -13.58 21.14 30.84
CA LEU A 541 -13.01 22.45 30.50
C LEU A 541 -11.55 22.55 30.95
N SER A 542 -11.15 21.81 31.98
CA SER A 542 -9.76 21.81 32.49
C SER A 542 -8.75 21.20 31.53
N THR A 543 -9.20 20.49 30.49
CA THR A 543 -8.30 19.83 29.53
C THR A 543 -7.60 20.84 28.62
N GLY A 544 -8.07 22.08 28.58
CA GLY A 544 -7.49 23.14 27.77
C GLY A 544 -7.77 22.96 26.29
N ARG A 545 -6.85 23.42 25.44
CA ARG A 545 -7.02 23.40 23.99
C ARG A 545 -6.85 21.98 23.44
N VAL A 546 -7.35 21.78 22.23
CA VAL A 546 -7.08 20.57 21.45
C VAL A 546 -5.57 20.51 21.20
N TYR A 547 -4.98 19.32 21.41
CA TYR A 547 -3.57 19.08 21.20
C TYR A 547 -3.22 19.23 19.72
N ASP A 548 -2.48 20.29 19.40
CA ASP A 548 -2.02 20.59 18.04
C ASP A 548 -0.51 20.90 18.06
N PRO A 549 0.35 19.86 17.95
CA PRO A 549 1.80 20.02 17.99
C PRO A 549 2.34 20.75 16.76
N HIS A 550 1.56 20.79 15.67
CA HIS A 550 2.01 21.30 14.37
C HIS A 550 1.41 22.66 14.01
N LYS A 551 0.55 23.22 14.90
CA LYS A 551 -0.09 24.53 14.75
C LYS A 551 -0.81 24.67 13.41
N ILE A 552 -1.57 23.65 13.05
CA ILE A 552 -2.37 23.60 11.82
C ILE A 552 -3.62 24.45 12.07
N ASP A 553 -3.93 25.38 11.16
CA ASP A 553 -5.16 26.17 11.22
C ASP A 553 -6.38 25.26 11.00
N THR A 554 -6.88 24.69 12.09
CA THR A 554 -8.14 23.94 12.10
C THR A 554 -9.25 24.96 12.27
N ASP A 555 -10.01 25.26 11.21
CA ASP A 555 -11.19 26.10 11.34
C ASP A 555 -12.20 25.40 12.26
N THR A 556 -12.15 25.77 13.53
CA THR A 556 -12.99 25.22 14.60
C THR A 556 -14.49 25.44 14.38
N ARG A 557 -14.89 26.23 13.37
CA ARG A 557 -16.28 26.56 13.05
C ARG A 557 -16.88 25.69 11.94
N HIS A 558 -16.06 25.07 11.09
CA HIS A 558 -16.48 24.19 10.00
C HIS A 558 -15.55 22.97 9.89
N PRO A 559 -15.66 22.01 10.81
CA PRO A 559 -14.86 20.78 10.78
C PRO A 559 -15.09 19.97 9.48
N GLU A 560 -16.28 20.06 8.87
CA GLU A 560 -16.60 19.43 7.58
C GLU A 560 -15.67 19.83 6.41
N HIS A 561 -15.00 20.99 6.47
CA HIS A 561 -14.00 21.38 5.45
C HIS A 561 -12.58 20.89 5.76
N GLY A 562 -12.34 20.45 7.00
CA GLY A 562 -11.15 19.72 7.42
C GLY A 562 -11.33 18.19 7.40
N GLU A 563 -12.57 17.68 7.38
CA GLU A 563 -12.88 16.24 7.50
C GLU A 563 -12.56 15.42 6.24
N GLU A 564 -12.55 16.02 5.05
CA GLU A 564 -11.93 15.37 3.87
C GLU A 564 -10.41 15.17 4.05
N LYS A 565 -9.79 15.88 5.01
CA LYS A 565 -8.39 15.73 5.38
C LYS A 565 -8.27 14.86 6.64
N ARG A 566 -8.02 13.57 6.41
CA ARG A 566 -7.25 12.65 7.29
C ARG A 566 -7.99 11.71 8.25
N TRP A 567 -9.04 11.02 7.86
CA TRP A 567 -9.28 9.68 8.44
C TRP A 567 -9.87 8.77 7.37
N ALA A 568 -9.37 7.55 7.25
CA ALA A 568 -10.15 6.48 6.62
C ALA A 568 -11.24 6.10 7.63
N GLU A 569 -12.30 6.89 7.70
CA GLU A 569 -13.47 6.53 8.49
C GLU A 569 -14.11 5.30 7.85
N THR A 570 -14.00 4.17 8.53
CA THR A 570 -14.94 3.08 8.33
C THR A 570 -16.25 3.54 8.95
N ASN A 571 -17.20 3.99 8.12
CA ASN A 571 -18.55 4.28 8.57
C ASN A 571 -19.06 3.11 9.43
N PRO A 572 -19.42 3.32 10.70
CA PRO A 572 -20.07 2.28 11.48
C PRO A 572 -21.39 1.98 10.78
N THR A 573 -21.51 0.78 10.21
CA THR A 573 -22.82 0.30 9.78
C THR A 573 -23.69 0.21 11.03
N PRO A 574 -24.89 0.82 11.06
CA PRO A 574 -25.82 0.59 12.13
C PRO A 574 -26.22 -0.89 12.06
N VAL A 575 -25.72 -1.67 13.00
CA VAL A 575 -26.23 -3.02 13.26
C VAL A 575 -27.65 -2.83 13.78
N TYR A 576 -28.62 -3.17 12.93
CA TYR A 576 -30.03 -3.33 13.32
C TYR A 576 -30.22 -4.61 14.12
#